data_AF-A0A962XV76-F1
#
_entry.id   AF-A0A962XV76-F1
#
_cell.length_a   1.000
_cell.length_b   1.000
_cell.length_c   1.000
_cell.angle_alpha   90.00
_cell.angle_beta   90.00
_cell.angle_gamma   90.00
#
_symmetry.space_group_name_H-M   'P 1'
#
loop_
_entity.id
_entity.type
_entity.pdbx_description
1 polymer ?
#
loop_
_entity_poly.entity_id
_entity_poly.type
_entity_poly.pdbx_seq_one_letter_code
_entity_poly.pdbx_strand_id
1 'polypeptide(L)'
;MAKRLLFFTLLALALGLSVELAGRHTWRLDVTAQQTNTLSPAAAQALDNLPAALEVAAYVPDFAVQRAEIERLFEVYRQHRADTRLQFIDPVARPDLARSAGVDTHGELHLRSGQRQEVVKRASAQAIDAALNRLARRGERWIVSLRGHGEAEPDASPGGLGSLVDALEARGYGVVALDPRQLDRFPDNTAVVLAAAPMDAYDEHSQQLLRAYLDTGGALFWLADQTLPSLGEA
;
A
#
# COMPACT_ATOMS: atom_id res chain seq x y z
N MET A 1 4.54 -22.88 -61.43
CA MET A 1 3.54 -21.88 -61.00
C MET A 1 2.95 -22.17 -59.61
N ALA A 2 2.56 -23.42 -59.30
CA ALA A 2 1.93 -23.78 -58.02
C ALA A 2 2.71 -23.36 -56.75
N LYS A 3 4.04 -23.54 -56.72
CA LYS A 3 4.87 -23.13 -55.57
C LYS A 3 4.87 -21.61 -55.32
N ARG A 4 4.80 -20.80 -56.39
CA ARG A 4 4.69 -19.34 -56.28
C ARG A 4 3.33 -18.93 -55.74
N LEU A 5 2.26 -19.56 -56.25
CA LEU A 5 0.90 -19.30 -55.78
C LEU A 5 0.75 -19.63 -54.29
N LEU A 6 1.24 -20.80 -53.87
CA LEU A 6 1.26 -21.26 -52.48
C LEU A 6 2.03 -20.30 -51.56
N PHE A 7 3.19 -19.82 -52.00
CA PHE A 7 3.99 -18.85 -51.24
C PHE A 7 3.22 -17.54 -51.00
N PHE A 8 2.59 -16.99 -52.04
CA PHE A 8 1.81 -15.76 -51.89
C PHE A 8 0.55 -15.96 -51.03
N THR A 9 -0.07 -17.14 -51.05
CA THR A 9 -1.22 -17.44 -50.16
C THR A 9 -0.80 -17.52 -48.70
N LEU A 10 0.29 -18.23 -48.41
CA LEU A 10 0.83 -18.32 -47.05
C LEU A 10 1.30 -16.96 -46.53
N LEU A 11 1.91 -16.14 -47.38
CA LEU A 11 2.32 -14.78 -47.03
C LEU A 11 1.12 -13.88 -46.68
N ALA A 12 0.06 -13.94 -47.48
CA ALA A 12 -1.16 -13.17 -47.20
C ALA A 12 -1.84 -13.62 -45.89
N LEU A 13 -1.88 -14.92 -45.63
CA LEU A 13 -2.42 -15.47 -44.39
C LEU A 13 -1.59 -15.04 -43.17
N ALA A 14 -0.25 -15.09 -43.28
CA ALA A 14 0.66 -14.63 -42.23
C ALA A 14 0.47 -13.14 -41.94
N LEU A 15 0.35 -12.30 -42.97
CA LEU A 15 0.07 -10.86 -42.81
C LEU A 15 -1.29 -10.62 -42.14
N GLY A 16 -2.34 -11.34 -42.55
CA GLY A 16 -3.67 -11.22 -41.94
C GLY A 16 -3.64 -11.58 -40.45
N LEU A 17 -3.00 -12.69 -40.09
CA LEU A 17 -2.80 -13.10 -38.71
C LEU A 17 -1.97 -12.09 -37.91
N SER A 18 -0.92 -11.51 -38.50
CA SER A 18 -0.12 -10.46 -37.84
C SER A 18 -0.93 -9.20 -37.56
N VAL A 19 -1.78 -8.76 -38.50
CA VAL A 19 -2.65 -7.59 -38.30
C VAL A 19 -3.72 -7.86 -37.24
N GLU A 20 -4.31 -9.05 -37.23
CA GLU A 20 -5.31 -9.43 -36.23
C GLU A 20 -4.70 -9.57 -34.84
N LEU A 21 -3.49 -10.12 -34.73
CA LEU A 21 -2.77 -10.23 -33.46
C LEU A 21 -2.32 -8.85 -32.96
N ALA A 22 -1.86 -7.97 -33.86
CA ALA A 22 -1.48 -6.59 -33.54
C ALA A 22 -2.69 -5.74 -33.09
N GLY A 23 -3.86 -5.95 -33.69
CA GLY A 23 -5.11 -5.27 -33.29
C GLY A 23 -5.62 -5.70 -31.92
N ARG A 24 -5.31 -6.93 -31.48
CA ARG A 24 -5.70 -7.48 -30.18
C ARG A 24 -4.67 -7.20 -29.07
N HIS A 25 -3.45 -6.81 -29.42
CA HIS A 25 -2.35 -6.54 -28.50
C HIS A 25 -1.83 -5.12 -28.71
N THR A 26 -2.54 -4.14 -28.15
CA THR A 26 -2.07 -2.75 -28.10
C THR A 26 -0.91 -2.64 -27.10
N TRP A 27 0.28 -3.04 -27.52
CA TRP A 27 1.52 -2.67 -26.84
C TRP A 27 1.71 -1.15 -26.94
N ARG A 28 1.24 -0.43 -25.93
CA ARG A 28 1.51 1.00 -25.77
C ARG A 28 2.84 1.15 -25.04
N LEU A 29 3.91 1.23 -25.83
CA LEU A 29 5.21 1.68 -25.33
C LEU A 29 5.19 3.20 -25.28
N ASP A 30 5.03 3.74 -24.08
CA ASP A 30 5.00 5.18 -23.82
C ASP A 30 6.43 5.76 -23.90
N VAL A 31 6.78 6.34 -25.06
CA VAL A 31 8.08 7.01 -25.30
C VAL A 31 7.98 8.48 -24.90
N THR A 32 7.45 8.76 -23.71
CA THR A 32 7.53 10.07 -23.09
C THR A 32 8.54 10.00 -21.94
N ALA A 33 9.41 11.00 -21.84
CA ALA A 33 10.50 11.05 -20.86
C ALA A 33 10.05 11.02 -19.38
N GLN A 34 8.73 11.01 -19.11
CA GLN A 34 8.17 11.03 -17.76
C GLN A 34 7.13 9.91 -17.47
N GLN A 35 6.80 9.01 -18.41
CA GLN A 35 5.85 7.90 -18.21
C GLN A 35 4.51 8.30 -17.52
N THR A 36 4.04 9.53 -17.74
CA THR A 36 2.90 10.11 -16.99
C THR A 36 1.53 9.55 -17.38
N ASN A 37 1.46 8.71 -18.42
CA ASN A 37 0.23 8.06 -18.89
C ASN A 37 0.24 6.54 -18.71
N THR A 38 1.19 6.01 -17.94
CA THR A 38 1.29 4.58 -17.68
C THR A 38 1.25 4.32 -16.19
N LEU A 39 0.46 3.33 -15.79
CA LEU A 39 0.39 2.90 -14.40
C LEU A 39 1.74 2.28 -14.00
N SER A 40 2.31 2.64 -12.85
CA SER A 40 3.51 1.94 -12.38
C SER A 40 3.18 0.48 -12.06
N PRO A 41 4.12 -0.47 -12.22
CA PRO A 41 3.89 -1.88 -11.88
C PRO A 41 3.47 -2.08 -10.41
N ALA A 42 4.03 -1.26 -9.51
CA ALA A 42 3.65 -1.25 -8.10
C ALA A 42 2.20 -0.80 -7.91
N ALA A 43 1.79 0.29 -8.58
CA ALA A 43 0.41 0.76 -8.53
C ALA A 43 -0.58 -0.24 -9.14
N ALA A 44 -0.19 -1.00 -10.17
CA ALA A 44 -1.02 -2.08 -10.75
C ALA A 44 -1.32 -3.15 -9.71
N GLN A 45 -0.26 -3.70 -9.09
CA GLN A 45 -0.39 -4.70 -8.05
C GLN A 45 -1.17 -4.18 -6.84
N ALA A 46 -0.94 -2.93 -6.44
CA ALA A 46 -1.70 -2.28 -5.39
C ALA A 46 -3.19 -2.23 -5.75
N LEU A 47 -3.53 -1.78 -6.95
CA LEU A 47 -4.91 -1.72 -7.44
C LEU A 47 -5.55 -3.10 -7.43
N ASP A 48 -4.84 -4.15 -7.85
CA ASP A 48 -5.34 -5.53 -7.88
C ASP A 48 -5.60 -6.08 -6.46
N ASN A 49 -4.78 -5.68 -5.49
CA ASN A 49 -4.88 -6.13 -4.10
C ASN A 49 -5.93 -5.39 -3.26
N LEU A 50 -6.56 -4.33 -3.78
CA LEU A 50 -7.58 -3.60 -3.04
C LEU A 50 -8.82 -4.49 -2.77
N PRO A 51 -9.27 -4.62 -1.51
CA PRO A 51 -10.35 -5.52 -1.11
C PRO A 51 -11.72 -5.10 -1.63
N ALA A 52 -11.92 -3.80 -1.87
CA ALA A 52 -13.16 -3.21 -2.34
C ALA A 52 -12.87 -2.24 -3.49
N ALA A 53 -13.93 -1.82 -4.18
CA ALA A 53 -13.84 -0.82 -5.23
C ALA A 53 -13.13 0.45 -4.74
N LEU A 54 -12.30 1.03 -5.61
CA LEU A 54 -11.62 2.28 -5.33
C LEU A 54 -12.59 3.45 -5.56
N GLU A 55 -12.88 4.21 -4.52
CA GLU A 55 -13.67 5.42 -4.58
C GLU A 55 -12.80 6.64 -4.36
N VAL A 56 -12.87 7.59 -5.27
CA VAL A 56 -12.02 8.79 -5.26
C VAL A 56 -12.91 10.02 -5.21
N ALA A 57 -12.82 10.77 -4.12
CA ALA A 57 -13.46 12.06 -3.99
C ALA A 57 -12.43 13.17 -4.25
N ALA A 58 -12.62 13.92 -5.33
CA ALA A 58 -11.80 15.07 -5.68
C ALA A 58 -12.46 16.35 -5.16
N TYR A 59 -11.86 16.98 -4.15
CA TYR A 59 -12.36 18.22 -3.57
C TYR A 59 -11.81 19.41 -4.35
N VAL A 60 -12.50 19.73 -5.45
CA VAL A 60 -12.09 20.77 -6.40
C VAL A 60 -13.28 21.66 -6.70
N PRO A 61 -13.13 23.00 -6.58
CA PRO A 61 -14.12 23.94 -7.08
C PRO A 61 -14.47 23.67 -8.55
N ASP A 62 -15.54 24.29 -9.05
CA ASP A 62 -15.96 24.11 -10.45
C ASP A 62 -15.06 24.79 -11.48
N PHE A 63 -13.80 24.32 -11.55
CA PHE A 63 -12.79 24.73 -12.51
C PHE A 63 -12.60 23.64 -13.57
N ALA A 64 -13.14 23.89 -14.77
CA ALA A 64 -13.18 22.91 -15.85
C ALA A 64 -11.81 22.33 -16.22
N VAL A 65 -10.76 23.16 -16.28
CA VAL A 65 -9.39 22.73 -16.64
C VAL A 65 -8.84 21.72 -15.62
N GLN A 66 -8.94 22.04 -14.33
CA GLN A 66 -8.42 21.19 -13.26
C GLN A 66 -9.19 19.87 -13.14
N ARG A 67 -10.52 19.90 -13.34
CA ARG A 67 -11.34 18.69 -13.37
C ARG A 67 -10.96 17.77 -14.54
N ALA A 68 -10.76 18.34 -15.73
CA ALA A 68 -10.32 17.58 -16.90
C ALA A 68 -8.92 16.97 -16.73
N GLU A 69 -8.00 17.67 -16.06
CA GLU A 69 -6.67 17.14 -15.75
C GLU A 69 -6.73 15.94 -14.80
N ILE A 70 -7.53 16.03 -13.73
CA ILE A 70 -7.71 14.92 -12.77
C ILE A 70 -8.40 13.74 -13.44
N GLU A 71 -9.42 14.00 -14.27
CA GLU A 71 -10.12 12.95 -15.01
C GLU A 71 -9.17 12.21 -15.97
N ARG A 72 -8.29 12.95 -16.67
CA ARG A 72 -7.26 12.37 -17.53
C ARG A 72 -6.25 11.52 -16.74
N LEU A 73 -5.86 11.94 -15.55
CA LEU A 73 -5.00 11.15 -14.66
C LEU A 73 -5.67 9.83 -14.26
N PHE A 74 -6.96 9.88 -13.90
CA PHE A 74 -7.68 8.69 -13.44
C PHE A 74 -8.08 7.69 -14.54
N GLU A 75 -7.99 8.10 -15.81
CA GLU A 75 -8.32 7.25 -16.95
C GLU A 75 -7.51 5.95 -16.98
N VAL A 76 -6.20 6.03 -16.70
CA VAL A 76 -5.32 4.85 -16.70
C VAL A 76 -5.69 3.87 -15.57
N TYR A 77 -6.09 4.39 -14.41
CA TYR A 77 -6.53 3.58 -13.27
C TYR A 77 -7.90 2.92 -13.53
N ARG A 78 -8.84 3.64 -14.17
CA ARG A 78 -10.14 3.07 -14.60
C ARG A 78 -9.98 1.99 -15.66
N GLN A 79 -9.02 2.16 -16.58
CA GLN A 79 -8.70 1.15 -17.60
C GLN A 79 -8.14 -0.14 -17.00
N HIS A 80 -7.32 -0.03 -15.95
CA HIS A 80 -6.80 -1.20 -15.23
C HIS A 80 -7.87 -1.87 -14.36
N ARG A 81 -8.65 -1.06 -13.62
CA ARG A 81 -9.69 -1.57 -12.69
C ARG A 81 -11.01 -0.80 -12.86
N ALA A 82 -11.94 -1.43 -13.58
CA ALA A 82 -13.21 -0.82 -14.00
C ALA A 82 -14.17 -0.44 -12.86
N ASP A 83 -13.96 -0.94 -11.64
CA ASP A 83 -14.75 -0.58 -10.46
C ASP A 83 -14.29 0.75 -9.80
N THR A 84 -13.26 1.40 -10.35
CA THR A 84 -12.76 2.69 -9.87
C THR A 84 -13.77 3.82 -10.15
N ARG A 85 -14.24 4.50 -9.09
CA ARG A 85 -15.20 5.61 -9.17
C ARG A 85 -14.53 6.93 -8.82
N LEU A 86 -14.65 7.91 -9.71
CA LEU A 86 -14.20 9.29 -9.46
C LEU A 86 -15.43 10.19 -9.31
N GLN A 87 -15.49 10.94 -8.22
CA GLN A 87 -16.53 11.95 -7.96
C GLN A 87 -15.89 13.29 -7.66
N PHE A 88 -16.44 14.36 -8.23
CA PHE A 88 -16.03 15.73 -7.94
C PHE A 88 -16.96 16.34 -6.90
N ILE A 89 -16.37 16.90 -5.84
CA ILE A 89 -17.10 17.61 -4.79
C ILE A 89 -16.56 19.03 -4.75
N ASP A 90 -17.44 20.01 -4.93
CA ASP A 90 -17.06 21.41 -4.78
C ASP A 90 -17.07 21.78 -3.28
N PRO A 91 -15.91 22.07 -2.66
CA PRO A 91 -15.83 22.40 -1.25
C PRO A 91 -16.43 23.77 -0.91
N VAL A 92 -16.58 24.67 -1.90
CA VAL A 92 -17.22 25.98 -1.76
C VAL A 92 -18.74 25.82 -1.75
N ALA A 93 -19.27 24.99 -2.65
CA ALA A 93 -20.72 24.72 -2.72
C ALA A 93 -21.20 23.77 -1.62
N ARG A 94 -20.36 22.83 -1.17
CA ARG A 94 -20.65 21.81 -0.14
C ARG A 94 -19.63 21.82 1.01
N PRO A 95 -19.58 22.90 1.80
CA PRO A 95 -18.62 23.04 2.91
C PRO A 95 -18.92 22.11 4.10
N ASP A 96 -20.12 21.56 4.16
CA ASP A 96 -20.53 20.50 5.09
C ASP A 96 -19.75 19.20 4.84
N LEU A 97 -19.73 18.75 3.59
CA LEU A 97 -19.04 17.52 3.18
C LEU A 97 -17.53 17.66 3.34
N ALA A 98 -16.97 18.78 2.88
CA ALA A 98 -15.53 19.05 2.98
C ALA A 98 -15.04 19.06 4.43
N ARG A 99 -15.76 19.73 5.35
CA ARG A 99 -15.40 19.73 6.78
C ARG A 99 -15.52 18.34 7.41
N SER A 100 -16.57 17.58 7.09
CA SER A 100 -16.75 16.23 7.62
C SER A 100 -15.66 15.25 7.16
N ALA A 101 -15.09 15.48 5.97
CA ALA A 101 -14.03 14.67 5.40
C ALA A 101 -12.62 15.11 5.82
N GLY A 102 -12.49 16.21 6.58
CA GLY A 102 -11.19 16.74 7.02
C GLY A 102 -10.37 17.37 5.90
N VAL A 103 -11.04 18.06 4.96
CA VAL A 103 -10.39 18.72 3.83
C VAL A 103 -9.59 19.93 4.33
N ASP A 104 -8.27 19.88 4.16
CA ASP A 104 -7.32 20.93 4.56
C ASP A 104 -6.95 21.83 3.38
N THR A 105 -6.91 21.30 2.15
CA THR A 105 -6.37 22.00 0.98
C THR A 105 -7.28 21.87 -0.24
N HIS A 106 -7.41 22.95 -1.03
CA HIS A 106 -8.16 22.89 -2.28
C HIS A 106 -7.41 22.04 -3.30
N GLY A 107 -8.13 21.17 -4.03
CA GLY A 107 -7.51 20.33 -5.05
C GLY A 107 -7.03 18.97 -4.55
N GLU A 108 -7.35 18.60 -3.30
CA GLU A 108 -6.95 17.31 -2.75
C GLU A 108 -7.89 16.17 -3.13
N LEU A 109 -7.33 14.98 -3.18
CA LEU A 109 -8.02 13.74 -3.55
C LEU A 109 -8.07 12.82 -2.33
N HIS A 110 -9.26 12.33 -2.01
CA HIS A 110 -9.47 11.32 -0.97
C HIS A 110 -9.74 9.99 -1.65
N LEU A 111 -8.80 9.06 -1.52
CA LEU A 111 -8.89 7.72 -2.08
C LEU A 111 -9.38 6.78 -0.97
N ARG A 112 -10.46 6.05 -1.23
CA ARG A 112 -11.10 5.16 -0.28
C ARG A 112 -11.28 3.77 -0.88
N SER A 113 -11.01 2.74 -0.08
CA SER A 113 -11.35 1.35 -0.41
C SER A 113 -11.82 0.66 0.88
N GLY A 114 -13.11 0.32 0.94
CA GLY A 114 -13.73 -0.23 2.14
C GLY A 114 -13.67 0.75 3.32
N GLN A 115 -12.99 0.34 4.39
CA GLN A 115 -12.81 1.14 5.62
C GLN A 115 -11.54 2.01 5.62
N ARG A 116 -10.70 1.91 4.58
CA ARG A 116 -9.42 2.62 4.50
C ARG A 116 -9.53 3.86 3.63
N GLN A 117 -8.85 4.92 4.02
CA GLN A 117 -8.78 6.18 3.30
C GLN A 117 -7.34 6.71 3.28
N GLU A 118 -6.93 7.25 2.15
CA GLU A 118 -5.67 7.96 1.94
C GLU A 118 -5.95 9.31 1.31
N VAL A 119 -5.13 10.32 1.64
CA VAL A 119 -5.29 11.70 1.14
C VAL A 119 -4.09 12.08 0.29
N VAL A 120 -4.36 12.64 -0.89
CA VAL A 120 -3.37 13.17 -1.82
C VAL A 120 -3.60 14.68 -1.95
N LYS A 121 -2.74 15.46 -1.31
CA LYS A 121 -2.87 16.94 -1.25
C LYS A 121 -2.75 17.62 -2.62
N ARG A 122 -2.00 17.03 -3.55
CA ARG A 122 -1.82 17.52 -4.92
C ARG A 122 -1.91 16.37 -5.90
N ALA A 123 -2.83 16.47 -6.85
CA ALA A 123 -3.02 15.47 -7.89
C ALA A 123 -1.78 15.33 -8.78
N SER A 124 -1.14 14.16 -8.76
CA SER A 124 -0.11 13.75 -9.70
C SER A 124 -0.07 12.22 -9.77
N ALA A 125 0.39 11.65 -10.89
CA ALA A 125 0.50 10.20 -11.04
C ALA A 125 1.35 9.58 -9.91
N GLN A 126 2.52 10.18 -9.61
CA GLN A 126 3.41 9.71 -8.55
C GLN A 126 2.74 9.74 -7.16
N ALA A 127 1.98 10.79 -6.84
CA ALA A 127 1.33 10.92 -5.55
C ALA A 127 0.15 9.94 -5.41
N ILE A 128 -0.60 9.71 -6.49
CA ILE A 128 -1.69 8.73 -6.56
C ILE A 128 -1.13 7.32 -6.41
N ASP A 129 -0.09 6.96 -7.16
CA ASP A 129 0.58 5.64 -7.07
C ASP A 129 1.08 5.36 -5.65
N ALA A 130 1.74 6.34 -5.03
CA ALA A 130 2.20 6.22 -3.66
C ALA A 130 1.02 5.99 -2.70
N ALA A 131 -0.07 6.74 -2.83
CA ALA A 131 -1.26 6.60 -2.00
C ALA A 131 -1.95 5.24 -2.21
N LEU A 132 -2.05 4.76 -3.45
CA LEU A 132 -2.59 3.45 -3.76
C LEU A 132 -1.76 2.34 -3.13
N ASN A 133 -0.44 2.42 -3.20
CA ASN A 133 0.44 1.49 -2.49
C ASN A 133 0.11 1.49 -0.99
N ARG A 134 -0.07 2.65 -0.34
CA ARG A 134 -0.45 2.68 1.09
C ARG A 134 -1.85 2.13 1.37
N LEU A 135 -2.78 2.38 0.46
CA LEU A 135 -4.16 1.91 0.57
C LEU A 135 -4.25 0.39 0.41
N ALA A 136 -3.50 -0.15 -0.55
CA ALA A 136 -3.46 -1.55 -0.94
C ALA A 136 -2.57 -2.44 -0.07
N ARG A 137 -1.74 -1.84 0.78
CA ARG A 137 -1.12 -2.52 1.93
C ARG A 137 -2.22 -3.00 2.90
N ARG A 138 -2.96 -4.04 2.48
CA ARG A 138 -3.70 -4.96 3.34
C ARG A 138 -2.71 -5.47 4.37
N GLY A 139 -3.03 -5.42 5.66
CA GLY A 139 -2.31 -6.24 6.65
C GLY A 139 -0.85 -5.90 6.94
N GLU A 140 -0.19 -5.02 6.18
CA GLU A 140 1.24 -4.77 6.36
C GLU A 140 1.56 -3.81 7.51
N ARG A 141 0.60 -3.44 8.36
CA ARG A 141 1.00 -2.91 9.67
C ARG A 141 1.37 -4.10 10.52
N TRP A 142 2.66 -4.37 10.59
CA TRP A 142 3.16 -5.48 11.39
C TRP A 142 3.23 -5.08 12.85
N ILE A 143 2.70 -5.94 13.70
CA ILE A 143 3.11 -6.01 15.09
C ILE A 143 4.27 -6.99 15.12
N VAL A 144 5.47 -6.48 15.33
CA VAL A 144 6.68 -7.31 15.42
C VAL A 144 6.79 -7.79 16.86
N SER A 145 6.46 -9.06 17.10
CA SER A 145 6.73 -9.71 18.38
C SER A 145 8.20 -10.07 18.46
N LEU A 146 8.89 -9.60 19.49
CA LEU A 146 10.26 -10.01 19.74
C LEU A 146 10.29 -11.47 20.20
N ARG A 147 11.37 -12.16 19.85
CA ARG A 147 11.68 -13.51 20.31
C ARG A 147 13.18 -13.65 20.52
N GLY A 148 13.57 -14.61 21.35
CA GLY A 148 14.97 -14.97 21.56
C GLY A 148 15.52 -14.62 22.94
N HIS A 149 14.73 -13.92 23.76
CA HIS A 149 15.02 -13.53 25.16
C HIS A 149 13.93 -14.03 26.12
N GLY A 150 13.27 -15.13 25.76
CA GLY A 150 12.24 -15.79 26.58
C GLY A 150 10.85 -15.16 26.49
N GLU A 151 10.58 -14.34 25.47
CA GLU A 151 9.27 -13.71 25.28
C GLU A 151 8.15 -14.74 25.02
N ALA A 152 6.93 -14.35 25.38
CA ALA A 152 5.74 -15.13 25.06
C ALA A 152 5.54 -15.24 23.54
N GLU A 153 5.38 -16.47 23.05
CA GLU A 153 5.19 -16.72 21.62
C GLU A 153 3.84 -16.17 21.13
N PRO A 154 3.77 -15.59 19.93
CA PRO A 154 2.54 -15.05 19.35
C PRO A 154 1.68 -16.18 18.74
N ASP A 155 1.38 -17.21 19.52
CA ASP A 155 0.57 -18.35 19.11
C ASP A 155 -0.30 -18.88 20.27
N ALA A 156 -1.05 -19.95 20.01
CA ALA A 156 -1.94 -20.57 20.99
C ALA A 156 -1.23 -21.51 21.98
N SER A 157 0.10 -21.49 22.05
CA SER A 157 0.87 -22.29 23.01
C SER A 157 0.54 -21.89 24.45
N PRO A 158 0.73 -22.79 25.44
CA PRO A 158 0.54 -22.44 26.85
C PRO A 158 1.41 -21.23 27.25
N GLY A 159 0.77 -20.15 27.71
CA GLY A 159 1.46 -18.88 28.03
C GLY A 159 1.70 -17.96 26.82
N GLY A 160 1.28 -18.37 25.62
CA GLY A 160 1.36 -17.59 24.39
C GLY A 160 0.25 -16.55 24.22
N LEU A 161 0.35 -15.76 23.16
CA LEU A 161 -0.49 -14.59 22.89
C LEU A 161 -1.55 -14.82 21.80
N GLY A 162 -1.96 -16.06 21.54
CA GLY A 162 -2.85 -16.42 20.42
C GLY A 162 -4.14 -15.60 20.34
N SER A 163 -4.82 -15.36 21.47
CA SER A 163 -6.04 -14.53 21.49
C SER A 163 -5.79 -13.06 21.15
N LEU A 164 -4.59 -12.55 21.47
CA LEU A 164 -4.18 -11.21 21.07
C LEU A 164 -3.91 -11.17 19.57
N VAL A 165 -3.23 -12.19 19.03
CA VAL A 165 -3.01 -12.33 17.58
C VAL A 165 -4.33 -12.34 16.83
N ASP A 166 -5.28 -13.19 17.22
CA ASP A 166 -6.61 -13.26 16.61
C ASP A 166 -7.32 -11.88 16.61
N ALA A 167 -7.22 -11.16 17.73
CA ALA A 167 -7.82 -9.84 17.88
C ALA A 167 -7.16 -8.76 17.01
N LEU A 168 -5.84 -8.86 16.79
CA LEU A 168 -5.05 -7.96 15.93
C LEU A 168 -5.30 -8.26 14.45
N GLU A 169 -5.33 -9.54 14.07
CA GLU A 169 -5.62 -9.97 12.71
C GLU A 169 -7.04 -9.61 12.27
N ALA A 170 -8.03 -9.77 13.15
CA ALA A 170 -9.40 -9.30 12.93
C ALA A 170 -9.49 -7.77 12.69
N ARG A 171 -8.49 -7.02 13.16
CA ARG A 171 -8.36 -5.56 12.95
C ARG A 171 -7.44 -5.20 11.76
N GLY A 172 -6.94 -6.20 11.04
CA GLY A 172 -6.13 -6.03 9.84
C GLY A 172 -4.66 -5.71 10.11
N TYR A 173 -4.12 -6.13 11.25
CA TYR A 173 -2.67 -6.17 11.50
C TYR A 173 -2.13 -7.57 11.17
N GLY A 174 -0.88 -7.64 10.71
CA GLY A 174 -0.11 -8.88 10.68
C GLY A 174 0.74 -8.99 11.94
N VAL A 175 0.87 -10.17 12.52
CA VAL A 175 1.81 -10.41 13.63
C VAL A 175 2.96 -11.26 13.13
N VAL A 176 4.19 -10.81 13.34
CA VAL A 176 5.41 -11.54 12.95
C VAL A 176 6.37 -11.64 14.12
N ALA A 177 6.90 -12.84 14.36
CA ALA A 177 7.90 -13.07 15.39
C ALA A 177 9.31 -12.90 14.79
N LEU A 178 10.09 -11.92 15.27
CA LEU A 178 11.45 -11.68 14.79
C LEU A 178 12.47 -11.66 15.94
N ASP A 179 13.64 -12.23 15.68
CA ASP A 179 14.77 -12.22 16.63
C ASP A 179 15.63 -10.97 16.39
N PRO A 180 15.66 -9.99 17.33
CA PRO A 180 16.38 -8.73 17.14
C PRO A 180 17.90 -8.92 16.99
N ARG A 181 18.45 -10.04 17.46
CA ARG A 181 19.89 -10.37 17.32
C ARG A 181 20.30 -10.64 15.88
N GLN A 182 19.34 -10.92 15.01
CA GLN A 182 19.54 -11.25 13.60
C GLN A 182 19.07 -10.13 12.66
N LEU A 183 18.65 -9.00 13.21
CA LEU A 183 18.13 -7.87 12.45
C LEU A 183 19.10 -6.69 12.50
N ASP A 184 19.34 -6.09 11.33
CA ASP A 184 20.02 -4.78 11.26
C ASP A 184 19.03 -3.63 11.47
N ARG A 185 17.77 -3.81 11.06
CA ARG A 185 16.67 -2.84 11.18
C ARG A 185 15.33 -3.54 11.22
N PHE A 186 14.34 -2.96 11.90
CA PHE A 186 12.97 -3.43 11.80
C PHE A 186 12.39 -3.14 10.40
N PRO A 187 11.45 -3.98 9.91
CA PRO A 187 10.73 -3.70 8.67
C PRO A 187 10.07 -2.32 8.67
N ASP A 188 10.09 -1.63 7.53
CA ASP A 188 9.57 -0.26 7.38
C ASP A 188 8.05 -0.15 7.65
N ASN A 189 7.36 -1.29 7.64
CA ASN A 189 5.93 -1.43 7.84
C ASN A 189 5.57 -1.82 9.30
N THR A 190 6.55 -1.83 10.21
CA THR A 190 6.37 -2.10 11.64
C THR A 190 5.57 -0.98 12.30
N ALA A 191 4.35 -1.31 12.73
CA ALA A 191 3.48 -0.38 13.45
C ALA A 191 3.83 -0.28 14.92
N VAL A 192 4.13 -1.42 15.55
CA VAL A 192 4.52 -1.54 16.96
C VAL A 192 5.46 -2.72 17.09
N VAL A 193 6.50 -2.56 17.92
CA VAL A 193 7.31 -3.67 18.43
C VAL A 193 6.71 -4.13 19.76
N LEU A 194 6.51 -5.43 19.91
CA LEU A 194 5.93 -6.07 21.09
C LEU A 194 7.03 -6.84 21.83
N ALA A 195 7.40 -6.38 23.01
CA ALA A 195 8.27 -7.10 23.95
C ALA A 195 7.38 -7.78 25.00
N ALA A 196 7.13 -9.08 24.83
CA ALA A 196 6.15 -9.81 25.62
C ALA A 196 6.81 -10.58 26.78
N ALA A 197 6.95 -9.93 27.93
CA ALA A 197 7.54 -10.50 29.15
C ALA A 197 8.89 -11.19 28.90
N PRO A 198 9.92 -10.46 28.41
CA PRO A 198 11.24 -11.04 28.22
C PRO A 198 11.78 -11.57 29.56
N MET A 199 12.29 -12.80 29.53
CA MET A 199 12.89 -13.47 30.69
C MET A 199 14.37 -13.11 30.84
N ASP A 200 15.06 -12.88 29.72
CA ASP A 200 16.45 -12.47 29.67
C ASP A 200 16.58 -11.00 29.30
N ALA A 201 17.66 -10.35 29.76
CA ALA A 201 17.98 -9.00 29.34
C ALA A 201 18.36 -8.97 27.85
N TYR A 202 17.89 -7.96 27.12
CA TYR A 202 18.31 -7.71 25.74
C TYR A 202 19.83 -7.43 25.69
N ASP A 203 20.50 -8.01 24.69
CA ASP A 203 21.91 -7.76 24.42
C ASP A 203 22.11 -6.35 23.81
N GLU A 204 23.36 -5.89 23.78
CA GLU A 204 23.70 -4.52 23.36
C GLU A 204 23.20 -4.21 21.94
N HIS A 205 23.32 -5.16 21.00
CA HIS A 205 22.84 -4.98 19.62
C HIS A 205 21.32 -4.79 19.58
N SER A 206 20.57 -5.67 20.25
CA SER A 206 19.11 -5.57 20.36
C SER A 206 18.66 -4.26 21.02
N GLN A 207 19.37 -3.80 22.07
CA GLN A 207 19.09 -2.52 22.73
C GLN A 207 19.31 -1.33 21.79
N GLN A 208 20.42 -1.32 21.04
CA GLN A 208 20.71 -0.28 20.05
C GLN A 208 19.66 -0.24 18.93
N LEU A 209 19.26 -1.41 18.43
CA LEU A 209 18.21 -1.54 17.43
C LEU A 209 16.86 -0.96 17.92
N LEU A 210 16.45 -1.31 19.13
CA LEU A 210 15.22 -0.79 19.75
C LEU A 210 15.30 0.72 19.97
N ARG A 211 16.44 1.23 20.47
CA ARG A 211 16.63 2.67 20.68
C ARG A 211 16.57 3.44 19.36
N ALA A 212 17.25 2.97 18.32
CA ALA A 212 17.18 3.57 16.99
C ALA A 212 15.75 3.59 16.44
N TYR A 213 14.99 2.52 16.63
CA TYR A 213 13.58 2.47 16.24
C TYR A 213 12.72 3.50 16.99
N LEU A 214 12.89 3.61 18.30
CA LEU A 214 12.18 4.59 19.14
C LEU A 214 12.57 6.04 18.78
N ASP A 215 13.85 6.30 18.51
CA ASP A 215 14.35 7.63 18.14
C ASP A 215 13.76 8.13 16.81
N THR A 216 13.36 7.20 15.92
CA THR A 216 12.64 7.52 14.67
C THR A 216 11.13 7.72 14.85
N GLY A 217 10.62 7.67 16.09
CA GLY A 217 9.20 7.79 16.42
C GLY A 217 8.42 6.47 16.38
N GLY A 218 9.12 5.33 16.38
CA GLY A 218 8.53 4.00 16.50
C GLY A 218 7.82 3.80 17.84
N ALA A 219 6.91 2.81 17.90
CA ALA A 219 6.15 2.49 19.11
C ALA A 219 6.55 1.13 19.69
N LEU A 220 6.84 1.10 20.99
CA LEU A 220 7.16 -0.13 21.73
C LEU A 220 6.04 -0.41 22.74
N PHE A 221 5.49 -1.62 22.68
CA PHE A 221 4.58 -2.14 23.68
C PHE A 221 5.31 -3.20 24.51
N TRP A 222 5.61 -2.83 25.76
CA TRP A 222 6.34 -3.67 26.70
C TRP A 222 5.37 -4.26 27.72
N LEU A 223 5.17 -5.57 27.67
CA LEU A 223 4.45 -6.32 28.69
C LEU A 223 5.47 -6.79 29.71
N ALA A 224 5.51 -6.16 30.88
CA ALA A 224 6.36 -6.61 31.98
C ALA A 224 5.60 -7.62 32.83
N ASP A 225 6.24 -8.75 33.14
CA ASP A 225 5.85 -9.53 34.31
C ASP A 225 6.31 -8.78 35.58
N GLN A 226 5.71 -9.06 36.74
CA GLN A 226 5.93 -8.33 38.00
C GLN A 226 7.37 -8.37 38.52
N THR A 227 8.27 -9.08 37.84
CA THR A 227 9.73 -9.00 37.99
C THR A 227 10.32 -8.25 36.79
N LEU A 228 10.36 -6.92 36.84
CA LEU A 228 11.02 -6.11 35.82
C LEU A 228 12.51 -6.49 35.72
N PRO A 229 13.01 -6.99 34.57
CA PRO A 229 14.43 -6.99 34.31
C PRO A 229 14.86 -5.54 34.19
N SER A 230 15.80 -5.11 35.02
CA SER A 230 16.29 -3.73 35.02
C SER A 230 16.79 -3.35 33.63
N LEU A 231 16.13 -2.38 32.98
CA LEU A 231 16.74 -1.65 31.88
C LEU A 231 17.89 -0.87 32.50
N GLY A 232 19.13 -1.30 32.21
CA GLY A 232 20.34 -0.72 32.78
C GLY A 232 20.31 0.80 32.68
N GLU A 233 20.54 1.47 33.82
CA GLU A 233 20.73 2.92 33.85
C GLU A 233 22.03 3.31 33.13
N ALA A 234 22.00 4.54 32.60
CA ALA A 234 22.90 5.18 31.64
C ALA A 234 24.42 4.99 31.81
#